data_AF-A0A6B2DP33-F1
#
_entry.id   AF-A0A6B2DP33-F1
#
_cell.length_a   1.000
_cell.length_b   1.000
_cell.length_c   1.000
_cell.angle_alpha   90.00
_cell.angle_beta   90.00
_cell.angle_gamma   90.00
#
_symmetry.space_group_name_H-M   'P 1'
#
loop_
_entity.id
_entity.type
_entity.pdbx_description
1 polymer ?
#
loop_
_entity_poly.entity_id
_entity_poly.type
_entity_poly.pdbx_seq_one_letter_code
_entity_poly.pdbx_strand_id
1 'polypeptide(L)'
;MSLEELRAEASRDDYPSMARLARALYETGLGPREVLRECFGVEFPAEFFVLHEADPSLLFLFTNQPAKLAVPLDRGGPPPAANPMSKTERDVFTRDPDLVPLVLCLKAYAAFGGKFLCYRLSELAAGRSTVFAIERYATPDSEITRAGDSLLAALYEHHTAHLAWVEAEERATAGQSGGGTVDEEDIAIAQERLVEIEDLRRQV
;
A
#
# COMPACT_ATOMS: atom_id res chain seq x y z
N MET A 1 -13.55 28.62 0.70
CA MET A 1 -13.32 27.86 -0.54
C MET A 1 -14.48 26.90 -0.71
N SER A 2 -15.12 26.88 -1.87
CA SER A 2 -16.19 25.93 -2.19
C SER A 2 -15.62 24.55 -2.47
N LEU A 3 -16.46 23.52 -2.42
CA LEU A 3 -16.05 22.16 -2.81
C LEU A 3 -15.63 22.08 -4.29
N GLU A 4 -16.25 22.88 -5.16
CA GLU A 4 -15.88 22.96 -6.59
C GLU A 4 -14.49 23.57 -6.78
N GLU A 5 -14.16 24.62 -6.03
CA GLU A 5 -12.82 25.21 -6.03
C GLU A 5 -11.78 24.18 -5.54
N LEU A 6 -12.07 23.44 -4.46
CA LEU A 6 -11.20 22.38 -3.96
C LEU A 6 -10.99 21.25 -4.97
N ARG A 7 -12.03 20.85 -5.70
CA ARG A 7 -11.91 19.85 -6.78
C ARG A 7 -11.03 20.35 -7.93
N ALA A 8 -11.14 21.63 -8.29
CA ALA A 8 -10.34 22.22 -9.36
C ALA A 8 -8.86 22.41 -8.98
N GLU A 9 -8.58 22.67 -7.70
CA GLU A 9 -7.22 22.84 -7.17
C GLU A 9 -6.52 21.51 -6.82
N ALA A 10 -7.28 20.46 -6.53
CA ALA A 10 -6.72 19.20 -6.11
C ALA A 10 -5.88 18.56 -7.22
N SER A 11 -4.64 18.22 -6.87
CA SER A 11 -3.72 17.54 -7.78
C SER A 11 -2.98 16.43 -7.06
N ARG A 12 -2.85 15.27 -7.71
CA ARG A 12 -2.21 14.09 -7.12
C ARG A 12 -0.74 14.34 -6.73
N ASP A 13 -0.04 15.21 -7.45
CA ASP A 13 1.35 15.60 -7.16
C ASP A 13 1.47 16.55 -5.94
N ASP A 14 0.37 17.14 -5.49
CA ASP A 14 0.27 17.99 -4.30
C ASP A 14 -0.61 17.34 -3.23
N TYR A 15 -0.02 16.46 -2.41
CA TYR A 15 -0.72 15.80 -1.31
C TYR A 15 -1.50 16.75 -0.39
N PRO A 16 -0.97 17.92 0.02
CA PRO A 16 -1.76 18.94 0.71
C PRO A 16 -3.08 19.33 0.04
N SER A 17 -3.12 19.51 -1.28
CA SER A 17 -4.38 19.81 -1.98
C SER A 17 -5.37 18.64 -1.90
N MET A 18 -4.88 17.41 -2.11
CA MET A 18 -5.70 16.19 -2.02
C MET A 18 -6.26 15.97 -0.62
N ALA A 19 -5.46 16.22 0.42
CA ALA A 19 -5.91 16.11 1.81
C ALA A 19 -6.98 17.15 2.15
N ARG A 20 -6.88 18.38 1.63
CA ARG A 20 -7.93 19.41 1.78
C ARG A 20 -9.22 18.99 1.10
N LEU A 21 -9.15 18.49 -0.13
CA LEU A 21 -10.31 17.97 -0.86
C LEU A 21 -10.95 16.80 -0.09
N ALA A 22 -10.18 15.78 0.26
CA ALA A 22 -10.67 14.60 0.97
C ALA A 22 -11.35 14.97 2.30
N ARG A 23 -10.76 15.90 3.06
CA ARG A 23 -11.37 16.41 4.29
C ARG A 23 -12.72 17.09 4.03
N ALA A 24 -12.79 17.99 3.05
CA ALA A 24 -14.05 18.66 2.71
C ALA A 24 -15.12 17.66 2.24
N LEU A 25 -14.72 16.59 1.52
CA LEU A 25 -15.62 15.52 1.12
C LEU A 25 -16.18 14.76 2.33
N TYR A 26 -15.35 14.41 3.32
CA TYR A 26 -15.84 13.82 4.57
C TYR A 26 -16.77 14.77 5.35
N GLU A 27 -16.49 16.08 5.36
CA GLU A 27 -17.36 17.08 6.01
C GLU A 27 -18.76 17.14 5.35
N THR A 28 -18.91 16.69 4.09
CA THR A 28 -20.22 16.51 3.44
C THR A 28 -20.91 15.17 3.74
N GLY A 29 -20.29 14.29 4.52
CA GLY A 29 -20.82 12.99 4.92
C GLY A 29 -20.48 11.83 3.98
N LEU A 30 -19.54 12.01 3.05
CA LEU A 30 -19.05 10.92 2.19
C LEU A 30 -18.22 9.91 2.97
N GLY A 31 -18.30 8.64 2.58
CA GLY A 31 -17.48 7.56 3.13
C GLY A 31 -16.12 7.44 2.44
N PRO A 32 -15.22 6.58 2.96
CA PRO A 32 -13.87 6.41 2.40
C PRO A 32 -13.85 6.04 0.91
N ARG A 33 -14.81 5.23 0.47
CA ARG A 33 -14.91 4.79 -0.93
C ARG A 33 -15.23 5.97 -1.84
N GLU A 34 -16.25 6.75 -1.50
CA GLU A 34 -16.65 7.92 -2.26
C GLU A 34 -15.55 9.00 -2.24
N VAL A 35 -14.88 9.19 -1.11
CA VAL A 35 -13.78 10.14 -0.98
C VAL A 35 -12.63 9.78 -1.94
N LEU A 36 -12.17 8.53 -1.95
CA LEU A 36 -11.11 8.13 -2.87
C LEU A 36 -11.55 8.22 -4.33
N ARG A 37 -12.81 7.87 -4.64
CA ARG A 37 -13.33 8.02 -6.01
C ARG A 37 -13.31 9.46 -6.49
N GLU A 38 -13.73 10.40 -5.66
CA GLU A 38 -13.72 11.83 -5.99
C GLU A 38 -12.29 12.36 -6.12
N CYS A 39 -11.35 11.85 -5.31
CA CYS A 39 -9.95 12.23 -5.36
C CYS A 39 -9.21 11.68 -6.59
N PHE A 40 -9.47 10.43 -7.00
CA PHE A 40 -8.70 9.73 -8.03
C PHE A 40 -9.46 9.53 -9.35
N GLY A 41 -10.76 9.84 -9.39
CA GLY A 41 -11.61 9.66 -10.57
C GLY A 41 -11.92 8.20 -10.92
N VAL A 42 -11.56 7.24 -10.06
CA VAL A 42 -11.73 5.80 -10.28
C VAL A 42 -12.15 5.10 -8.99
N GLU A 43 -12.86 3.97 -9.12
CA GLU A 43 -13.20 3.11 -7.99
C GLU A 43 -11.97 2.32 -7.53
N PHE A 44 -11.76 2.26 -6.22
CA PHE A 44 -10.72 1.43 -5.61
C PHE A 44 -11.27 0.02 -5.29
N PRO A 45 -10.47 -1.05 -5.48
CA PRO A 45 -10.90 -2.42 -5.14
C PRO A 45 -11.23 -2.58 -3.65
N ALA A 46 -12.19 -3.46 -3.34
CA ALA A 46 -12.62 -3.72 -1.96
C ALA A 46 -11.46 -4.15 -1.03
N GLU A 47 -10.51 -4.92 -1.56
CA GLU A 47 -9.32 -5.38 -0.84
C GLU A 47 -8.47 -4.24 -0.27
N PHE A 48 -8.44 -3.08 -0.93
CA PHE A 48 -7.74 -1.91 -0.38
C PHE A 48 -8.36 -1.47 0.94
N PHE A 49 -9.69 -1.42 1.01
CA PHE A 49 -10.41 -0.98 2.20
C PHE A 49 -10.40 -2.02 3.31
N VAL A 50 -10.55 -3.31 2.97
CA VAL A 50 -10.43 -4.42 3.93
C VAL A 50 -9.05 -4.42 4.58
N LEU A 51 -7.98 -4.28 3.79
CA LEU A 51 -6.62 -4.22 4.29
C LEU A 51 -6.40 -2.98 5.17
N HIS A 52 -6.91 -1.82 4.76
CA HIS A 52 -6.72 -0.58 5.49
C HIS A 52 -7.53 -0.53 6.80
N GLU A 53 -8.73 -1.08 6.83
CA GLU A 53 -9.58 -1.14 8.02
C GLU A 53 -9.03 -2.12 9.06
N ALA A 54 -8.47 -3.24 8.62
CA ALA A 54 -7.86 -4.22 9.51
C ALA A 54 -6.57 -3.71 10.18
N ASP A 55 -5.87 -2.76 9.56
CA ASP A 55 -4.57 -2.22 9.99
C ASP A 55 -3.60 -3.32 10.50
N PRO A 56 -3.31 -4.33 9.66
CA PRO A 56 -2.68 -5.55 10.12
C PRO A 56 -1.17 -5.38 10.33
N SER A 57 -0.59 -6.18 11.22
CA SER A 57 0.85 -6.15 11.54
C SER A 57 1.69 -6.99 10.56
N LEU A 58 1.60 -6.62 9.29
CA LEU A 58 2.21 -7.33 8.16
C LEU A 58 3.53 -6.69 7.72
N LEU A 59 4.25 -7.36 6.81
CA LEU A 59 5.55 -6.94 6.28
C LEU A 59 5.44 -5.84 5.23
N PHE A 60 4.65 -4.81 5.51
CA PHE A 60 4.56 -3.63 4.66
C PHE A 60 4.24 -2.38 5.48
N LEU A 61 4.40 -1.21 4.86
CA LEU A 61 3.95 0.07 5.40
C LEU A 61 3.01 0.74 4.40
N PHE A 62 1.87 1.25 4.87
CA PHE A 62 1.01 2.08 4.03
C PHE A 62 1.71 3.38 3.59
N THR A 63 1.44 3.80 2.35
CA THR A 63 1.89 5.08 1.80
C THR A 63 1.06 6.25 2.36
N ASN A 64 1.43 7.50 2.06
CA ASN A 64 0.57 8.61 2.44
C ASN A 64 -0.69 8.65 1.56
N GLN A 65 -0.52 8.61 0.24
CA GLN A 65 -1.63 8.48 -0.70
C GLN A 65 -1.63 7.08 -1.30
N PRO A 66 -2.78 6.37 -1.29
CA PRO A 66 -4.11 6.86 -0.93
C PRO A 66 -4.48 6.62 0.55
N ALA A 67 -3.68 5.88 1.32
CA ALA A 67 -4.09 5.37 2.64
C ALA A 67 -4.54 6.45 3.62
N LYS A 68 -3.80 7.55 3.78
CA LYS A 68 -4.18 8.63 4.71
C LYS A 68 -5.39 9.45 4.25
N LEU A 69 -5.74 9.39 2.96
CA LEU A 69 -6.97 9.99 2.45
C LEU A 69 -8.19 9.10 2.73
N ALA A 70 -7.98 7.79 2.89
CA ALA A 70 -9.02 6.81 3.19
C ALA A 70 -9.44 6.78 4.68
N VAL A 71 -8.75 7.52 5.55
CA VAL A 71 -9.06 7.59 6.98
C VAL A 71 -10.15 8.65 7.23
N PRO A 72 -11.29 8.26 7.85
CA PRO A 72 -12.34 9.21 8.26
C PRO A 72 -11.91 10.23 9.33
N LEU A 73 -12.66 11.35 9.42
CA LEU A 73 -12.36 12.47 10.33
C LEU A 73 -12.39 12.10 11.82
N ASP A 74 -13.32 11.23 12.21
CA ASP A 74 -13.45 10.70 13.57
C ASP A 74 -12.33 9.70 13.93
N ARG A 75 -11.62 9.19 12.93
CA ARG A 75 -10.42 8.34 13.07
C ARG A 75 -9.11 9.10 12.85
N GLY A 76 -9.17 10.43 12.76
CA GLY A 76 -7.98 11.30 12.76
C GLY A 76 -7.42 11.65 11.37
N GLY A 77 -8.13 11.38 10.28
CA GLY A 77 -7.69 11.73 8.92
C GLY A 77 -8.78 12.38 8.06
N PRO A 78 -8.42 13.04 6.94
CA PRO A 78 -7.11 13.55 6.58
C PRO A 78 -6.71 14.74 7.48
N PRO A 79 -5.40 14.97 7.71
CA PRO A 79 -4.95 16.06 8.57
C PRO A 79 -5.31 17.44 7.97
N PRO A 80 -5.72 18.42 8.79
CA PRO A 80 -6.07 19.76 8.31
C PRO A 80 -4.88 20.50 7.70
N ALA A 81 -3.66 20.19 8.16
CA ALA A 81 -2.41 20.66 7.60
C ALA A 81 -1.54 19.44 7.26
N ALA A 82 -1.70 18.91 6.05
CA ALA A 82 -0.90 17.80 5.57
C ALA A 82 0.53 18.24 5.25
N ASN A 83 1.51 17.42 5.64
CA ASN A 83 2.88 17.56 5.16
C ASN A 83 2.94 17.34 3.64
N PRO A 84 3.99 17.80 2.95
CA PRO A 84 4.20 17.45 1.55
C PRO A 84 4.29 15.94 1.32
N MET A 85 3.99 15.51 0.10
CA MET A 85 4.21 14.13 -0.35
C MET A 85 5.66 13.70 -0.08
N SER A 86 5.84 12.48 0.43
CA SER A 86 7.17 11.91 0.67
C SER A 86 8.00 11.91 -0.61
N LYS A 87 9.32 12.06 -0.48
CA LYS A 87 10.22 12.05 -1.64
C LYS A 87 10.03 10.78 -2.48
N THR A 88 9.92 9.61 -1.84
CA THR A 88 9.77 8.32 -2.52
C THR A 88 8.45 8.20 -3.28
N GLU A 89 7.33 8.68 -2.74
CA GLU A 89 6.05 8.72 -3.48
C GLU A 89 6.12 9.69 -4.66
N ARG A 90 6.82 10.83 -4.50
CA ARG A 90 7.03 11.79 -5.59
C ARG A 90 7.91 11.23 -6.70
N ASP A 91 8.94 10.47 -6.35
CA ASP A 91 9.82 9.80 -7.31
C ASP A 91 9.01 8.77 -8.13
N VAL A 92 8.12 8.01 -7.49
CA VAL A 92 7.18 7.10 -8.18
C VAL A 92 6.21 7.86 -9.09
N PHE A 93 5.60 8.94 -8.60
CA PHE A 93 4.69 9.77 -9.41
C PHE A 93 5.40 10.37 -10.63
N THR A 94 6.62 10.86 -10.45
CA THR A 94 7.43 11.44 -11.53
C THR A 94 7.81 10.39 -12.56
N ARG A 95 8.09 9.16 -12.11
CA ARG A 95 8.39 8.02 -12.98
C ARG A 95 7.18 7.57 -13.79
N ASP A 96 6.00 7.54 -13.19
CA ASP A 96 4.75 7.19 -13.87
C ASP A 96 3.56 7.84 -13.14
N PRO A 97 2.98 8.93 -13.69
CA PRO A 97 1.83 9.60 -13.11
C PRO A 97 0.54 8.76 -13.12
N ASP A 98 0.53 7.58 -13.73
CA ASP A 98 -0.59 6.64 -13.64
C ASP A 98 -0.48 5.73 -12.40
N LEU A 99 0.71 5.58 -11.82
CA LEU A 99 0.91 4.77 -10.61
C LEU A 99 0.35 5.46 -9.37
N VAL A 100 -0.23 4.64 -8.49
CA VAL A 100 -0.65 4.98 -7.13
C VAL A 100 0.03 3.98 -6.18
N PRO A 101 1.09 4.37 -5.47
CA PRO A 101 1.73 3.49 -4.51
C PRO A 101 0.79 3.24 -3.32
N LEU A 102 0.61 2.00 -2.91
CA LEU A 102 -0.34 1.60 -1.86
C LEU A 102 0.39 1.21 -0.57
N VAL A 103 1.41 0.36 -0.73
CA VAL A 103 2.19 -0.19 0.38
C VAL A 103 3.66 -0.32 -0.04
N LEU A 104 4.57 -0.08 0.89
CA LEU A 104 5.99 -0.39 0.78
C LEU A 104 6.26 -1.74 1.44
N CYS A 105 6.61 -2.75 0.65
CA CYS A 105 6.98 -4.07 1.16
C CYS A 105 8.33 -4.03 1.88
N LEU A 106 8.37 -4.61 3.07
CA LEU A 106 9.55 -4.68 3.93
C LEU A 106 10.36 -5.95 3.63
N LYS A 107 11.52 -6.11 4.31
CA LYS A 107 12.39 -7.29 4.22
C LYS A 107 12.88 -7.58 2.79
N ALA A 108 14.08 -7.11 2.46
CA ALA A 108 14.69 -7.21 1.13
C ALA A 108 14.80 -8.64 0.55
N TYR A 109 14.70 -9.66 1.39
CA TYR A 109 14.78 -11.07 1.02
C TYR A 109 13.42 -11.72 0.68
N ALA A 110 12.30 -11.00 0.83
CA ALA A 110 10.98 -11.43 0.39
C ALA A 110 10.68 -10.95 -1.05
N ALA A 111 9.66 -11.51 -1.71
CA ALA A 111 9.42 -11.36 -3.16
C ALA A 111 9.47 -9.90 -3.66
N PHE A 112 8.73 -9.02 -2.96
CA PHE A 112 8.68 -7.58 -3.25
C PHE A 112 9.44 -6.71 -2.24
N GLY A 113 10.40 -7.27 -1.49
CA GLY A 113 11.15 -6.54 -0.47
C GLY A 113 11.82 -5.28 -0.99
N GLY A 114 11.52 -4.13 -0.40
CA GLY A 114 12.06 -2.83 -0.84
C GLY A 114 11.32 -2.19 -2.02
N LYS A 115 10.19 -2.76 -2.46
CA LYS A 115 9.36 -2.23 -3.55
C LYS A 115 8.04 -1.67 -3.02
N PHE A 116 7.51 -0.67 -3.72
CA PHE A 116 6.11 -0.30 -3.61
C PHE A 116 5.26 -1.26 -4.43
N LEU A 117 4.13 -1.69 -3.87
CA LEU A 117 3.02 -2.23 -4.65
C LEU A 117 2.06 -1.09 -4.99
N CYS A 118 1.66 -1.02 -6.25
CA CYS A 118 0.93 0.10 -6.83
C CYS A 118 -0.27 -0.40 -7.63
N TYR A 119 -1.35 0.39 -7.63
CA TYR A 119 -2.32 0.34 -8.73
C TYR A 119 -1.90 1.29 -9.86
N ARG A 120 -2.48 1.07 -11.04
CA ARG A 120 -2.51 2.04 -12.13
C ARG A 120 -3.93 2.60 -12.28
N LEU A 121 -4.08 3.91 -12.38
CA LEU A 121 -5.41 4.52 -12.54
C LEU A 121 -6.08 4.07 -13.84
N SER A 122 -5.32 3.92 -14.93
CA SER A 122 -5.85 3.42 -16.21
C SER A 122 -6.37 1.98 -16.12
N GLU A 123 -5.76 1.12 -15.30
CA GLU A 123 -6.23 -0.25 -15.05
C GLU A 123 -7.50 -0.25 -14.19
N LEU A 124 -7.52 0.57 -13.12
CA LEU A 124 -8.70 0.73 -12.26
C LEU A 124 -9.90 1.30 -13.04
N ALA A 125 -9.67 2.29 -13.90
CA ALA A 125 -10.71 2.85 -14.78
C ALA A 125 -11.30 1.78 -15.73
N ALA A 126 -10.51 0.76 -16.08
CA ALA A 126 -10.95 -0.36 -16.87
C ALA A 126 -11.46 -1.56 -16.04
N GLY A 127 -11.68 -1.36 -14.73
CA GLY A 127 -12.20 -2.38 -13.81
C GLY A 127 -11.21 -3.48 -13.45
N ARG A 128 -9.89 -3.26 -13.63
CA ARG A 128 -8.85 -4.24 -13.33
C ARG A 128 -8.08 -3.83 -12.07
N SER A 129 -7.97 -4.76 -11.12
CA SER A 129 -7.20 -4.62 -9.86
C SER A 129 -5.73 -5.04 -9.99
N THR A 130 -5.20 -5.08 -11.22
CA THR A 130 -3.82 -5.51 -11.46
C THR A 130 -2.83 -4.65 -10.67
N VAL A 131 -1.92 -5.32 -9.97
CA VAL A 131 -0.91 -4.70 -9.13
C VAL A 131 0.42 -4.66 -9.86
N PHE A 132 1.12 -3.55 -9.70
CA PHE A 132 2.46 -3.33 -10.23
C PHE A 132 3.44 -3.12 -9.07
N ALA A 133 4.68 -3.52 -9.26
CA ALA A 133 5.77 -3.26 -8.34
C ALA A 133 6.79 -2.30 -8.95
N ILE A 134 7.34 -1.42 -8.11
CA ILE A 134 8.43 -0.51 -8.46
C ILE A 134 9.35 -0.33 -7.25
N GLU A 135 10.65 -0.15 -7.47
CA GLU A 135 11.63 0.11 -6.41
C GLU A 135 11.26 1.33 -5.55
N ARG A 136 11.54 1.26 -4.24
CA ARG A 136 11.30 2.37 -3.30
C ARG A 136 11.96 3.68 -3.72
N TYR A 137 13.15 3.59 -4.30
CA TYR A 137 13.93 4.72 -4.81
C TYR A 137 13.89 4.74 -6.33
N ALA A 138 12.70 4.98 -6.87
CA ALA A 138 12.47 4.99 -8.30
C ALA A 138 13.34 6.05 -9.02
N THR A 139 13.94 5.65 -10.13
CA THR A 139 14.62 6.51 -11.10
C THR A 139 13.82 6.50 -12.40
N PRO A 140 14.11 7.39 -13.37
CA PRO A 140 13.47 7.36 -14.69
C PRO A 140 13.55 6.00 -15.40
N ASP A 141 14.60 5.23 -15.13
CA ASP A 141 14.84 3.92 -15.75
C ASP A 141 14.33 2.74 -14.90
N SER A 142 13.76 3.01 -13.71
CA SER A 142 13.22 1.93 -12.87
C SER A 142 12.14 1.16 -13.61
N GLU A 143 12.26 -0.17 -13.55
CA GLU A 143 11.30 -1.07 -14.13
C GLU A 143 9.99 -1.05 -13.33
N ILE A 144 8.87 -1.15 -14.05
CA ILE A 144 7.53 -1.33 -13.48
C ILE A 144 7.07 -2.72 -13.89
N THR A 145 7.04 -3.65 -12.95
CA THR A 145 6.71 -5.06 -13.20
C THR A 145 5.31 -5.37 -12.71
N ARG A 146 4.54 -6.18 -13.44
CA ARG A 146 3.29 -6.75 -12.91
C ARG A 146 3.62 -7.66 -11.72
N ALA A 147 2.95 -7.43 -10.59
CA ALA A 147 3.15 -8.16 -9.35
C ALA A 147 2.03 -9.16 -9.05
N GLY A 148 0.82 -8.93 -9.57
CA GLY A 148 -0.31 -9.84 -9.37
C GLY A 148 -1.63 -9.27 -9.88
N ASP A 149 -2.69 -10.05 -9.73
CA ASP A 149 -4.06 -9.66 -10.15
C ASP A 149 -4.83 -8.89 -9.08
N SER A 150 -4.32 -8.89 -7.85
CA SER A 150 -4.90 -8.22 -6.69
C SER A 150 -3.81 -7.88 -5.67
N LEU A 151 -4.05 -6.87 -4.84
CA LEU A 151 -3.16 -6.44 -3.75
C LEU A 151 -2.94 -7.56 -2.75
N LEU A 152 -4.00 -8.23 -2.32
CA LEU A 152 -3.89 -9.33 -1.36
C LEU A 152 -3.17 -10.55 -1.95
N ALA A 153 -3.29 -10.81 -3.25
CA ALA A 153 -2.52 -11.85 -3.93
C ALA A 153 -1.01 -11.54 -3.93
N ALA A 154 -0.63 -10.31 -4.28
CA ALA A 154 0.77 -9.88 -4.25
C ALA A 154 1.34 -9.87 -2.82
N LEU A 155 0.55 -9.45 -1.83
CA LEU A 155 0.96 -9.51 -0.42
C LEU A 155 1.11 -10.95 0.09
N TYR A 156 0.24 -11.87 -0.34
CA TYR A 156 0.37 -13.29 -0.01
C TYR A 156 1.67 -13.88 -0.58
N GLU A 157 2.00 -13.58 -1.84
CA GLU A 157 3.27 -13.99 -2.45
C GLU A 157 4.47 -13.43 -1.67
N HIS A 158 4.43 -12.15 -1.30
CA HIS A 158 5.47 -11.52 -0.49
C HIS A 158 5.71 -12.25 0.83
N HIS A 159 4.65 -12.58 1.56
CA HIS A 159 4.75 -13.25 2.86
C HIS A 159 5.11 -14.72 2.72
N THR A 160 4.68 -15.38 1.65
CA THR A 160 5.07 -16.77 1.34
C THR A 160 6.56 -16.86 1.08
N ALA A 161 7.11 -15.93 0.29
CA ALA A 161 8.55 -15.85 0.05
C ALA A 161 9.34 -15.52 1.33
N HIS A 162 8.78 -14.68 2.21
CA HIS A 162 9.38 -14.42 3.52
C HIS A 162 9.44 -15.69 4.38
N LEU A 163 8.33 -16.43 4.53
CA LEU A 163 8.32 -17.67 5.30
C LEU A 163 9.34 -18.68 4.74
N ALA A 164 9.37 -18.88 3.43
CA ALA A 164 10.33 -19.79 2.80
C ALA A 164 11.79 -19.40 3.07
N TRP A 165 12.09 -18.10 3.16
CA TRP A 165 13.41 -17.62 3.55
C TRP A 165 13.72 -17.92 5.03
N VAL A 166 12.77 -17.63 5.94
CA VAL A 166 12.92 -17.90 7.38
C VAL A 166 13.17 -19.39 7.62
N GLU A 167 12.39 -20.28 6.98
CA GLU A 167 12.57 -21.74 7.05
C GLU A 167 13.90 -22.23 6.45
N ALA A 168 14.45 -21.52 5.46
CA ALA A 168 15.75 -21.85 4.89
C ALA A 168 16.90 -21.41 5.80
N GLU A 169 16.77 -20.23 6.43
CA GLU A 169 17.77 -19.67 7.33
C GLU A 169 17.87 -20.47 8.64
N GLU A 170 16.73 -20.88 9.21
CA GLU A 170 16.69 -21.79 10.38
C GLU A 170 17.46 -23.08 10.06
N ARG A 171 17.14 -23.75 8.95
CA ARG A 171 17.82 -24.99 8.54
C ARG A 171 19.32 -24.80 8.28
N ALA A 172 19.73 -23.64 7.76
CA ALA A 172 21.13 -23.33 7.49
C ALA A 172 21.94 -23.07 8.77
N THR A 173 21.29 -22.58 9.82
CA THR A 173 21.91 -22.22 11.10
C THR A 173 21.71 -23.25 12.20
N ALA A 174 20.83 -24.24 11.99
CA ALA A 174 20.60 -25.39 12.85
C ALA A 174 21.91 -26.19 13.07
N GLY A 175 22.53 -25.98 14.24
CA GLY A 175 23.79 -26.62 14.63
C GLY A 175 25.01 -25.69 14.69
N GLN A 176 24.88 -24.42 14.32
CA GLN A 176 25.91 -23.41 14.59
C GLN A 176 25.77 -22.90 16.03
N SER A 177 26.65 -23.36 16.92
CA SER A 177 26.70 -22.89 18.30
C SER A 177 27.20 -21.43 18.34
N GLY A 178 26.29 -20.45 18.35
CA GLY A 178 26.65 -19.06 18.63
C GLY A 178 25.90 -17.93 17.91
N GLY A 179 24.78 -18.18 17.21
CA GLY A 179 23.98 -17.08 16.68
C GLY A 179 23.18 -17.43 15.43
N GLY A 180 22.21 -18.33 15.55
CA GLY A 180 21.14 -18.38 14.54
C GLY A 180 20.43 -17.03 14.52
N THR A 181 20.32 -16.43 13.34
CA THR A 181 19.63 -15.15 13.08
C THR A 181 18.10 -15.30 13.10
N VAL A 182 17.63 -16.54 13.07
CA VAL A 182 16.23 -16.96 12.96
C VAL A 182 16.00 -18.16 13.89
N ASP A 183 14.89 -18.15 14.61
CA ASP A 183 14.45 -19.26 15.47
C ASP A 183 13.03 -19.75 15.15
N GLU A 184 12.51 -20.69 15.95
CA GLU A 184 11.14 -21.22 15.79
C GLU A 184 10.05 -20.14 16.00
N GLU A 185 10.34 -19.10 16.81
CA GLU A 185 9.41 -17.99 17.04
C GLU A 185 9.25 -17.14 15.77
N ASP A 186 10.35 -16.89 15.05
CA ASP A 186 10.31 -16.20 13.76
C ASP A 186 9.48 -16.96 12.70
N ILE A 187 9.58 -18.30 12.67
CA ILE A 187 8.75 -19.14 11.79
C ILE A 187 7.28 -19.02 12.16
N ALA A 188 6.95 -19.12 13.45
CA ALA A 188 5.57 -19.00 13.93
C ALA A 188 4.98 -17.63 13.56
N ILE A 189 5.72 -16.53 13.78
CA ILE A 189 5.31 -15.18 13.41
C ILE A 189 5.07 -15.07 11.89
N ALA A 190 5.95 -15.66 11.07
CA ALA A 190 5.78 -15.64 9.61
C ALA A 190 4.54 -16.43 9.16
N GLN A 191 4.22 -17.55 9.82
CA GLN A 191 3.01 -18.34 9.57
C GLN A 191 1.74 -17.59 9.99
N GLU A 192 1.74 -16.94 11.16
CA GLU A 192 0.61 -16.13 11.64
C GLU A 192 0.25 -15.02 10.65
N ARG A 193 1.26 -14.31 10.12
CA ARG A 193 1.05 -13.28 9.09
C ARG A 193 0.43 -13.84 7.81
N LEU A 194 0.77 -15.06 7.41
CA LEU A 194 0.15 -15.71 6.25
C LEU A 194 -1.32 -16.03 6.51
N VAL A 195 -1.65 -16.54 7.69
CA VAL A 195 -3.04 -16.79 8.09
C VAL A 195 -3.85 -15.49 8.07
N GLU A 196 -3.30 -14.40 8.61
CA GLU A 196 -3.95 -13.08 8.60
C GLU A 196 -4.25 -12.60 7.16
N ILE A 197 -3.31 -12.77 6.22
CA ILE A 197 -3.55 -12.42 4.81
C ILE A 197 -4.62 -13.30 4.17
N GLU A 198 -4.65 -14.60 4.47
CA GLU A 198 -5.71 -15.48 3.98
C GLU A 198 -7.08 -15.09 4.52
N ASP A 199 -7.17 -14.68 5.79
CA ASP A 199 -8.41 -14.20 6.38
C ASP A 199 -8.89 -12.90 5.73
N LEU A 200 -7.99 -11.99 5.38
CA LEU A 200 -8.32 -10.79 4.60
C LEU A 200 -8.78 -11.15 3.18
N ARG A 201 -8.15 -12.14 2.54
CA ARG A 201 -8.55 -12.63 1.20
C ARG A 201 -9.94 -13.26 1.17
N ARG A 202 -10.41 -13.83 2.30
CA ARG A 202 -11.76 -14.40 2.41
C ARG A 202 -12.87 -13.35 2.53
N GLN A 203 -12.51 -12.09 2.78
CA GLN A 203 -13.46 -10.98 2.96
C GLN A 203 -13.77 -10.22 1.66
N VAL A 204 -13.14 -10.58 0.54
CA VAL A 204 -13.19 -9.83 -0.74
C VAL A 204 -13.75 -10.65 -1.89
#